data_AF-A0A1F0A5C7-F1
#
_entry.id   AF-A0A1F0A5C7-F1
#
_cell.length_a   1.000
_cell.length_b   1.000
_cell.length_c   1.000
_cell.angle_alpha   90.00
_cell.angle_beta   90.00
_cell.angle_gamma   90.00
#
_symmetry.space_group_name_H-M   'P 1'
#
loop_
_entity.id
_entity.type
_entity.pdbx_description
1 polymer ?
#
loop_
_entity_poly.entity_id
_entity_poly.type
_entity_poly.pdbx_seq_one_letter_code
_entity_poly.pdbx_strand_id
1 'polypeptide(L)'
;MDAPKHLEKLVEKGYAIIETAFDSLDHLNSTMKKNILKKKGVTGLSKMKAADLNQALHDHFSEDELASLFSIRGYKLTPKGEQALKDHQAIIDRHPKKNL
;
A
#
# COMPACT_ATOMS: atom_id res chain seq x y z
N MET A 1 21.69 -9.09 1.26
CA MET A 1 21.11 -7.83 0.74
C MET A 1 20.24 -7.25 1.84
N ASP A 2 20.43 -5.98 2.16
CA ASP A 2 19.62 -5.29 3.17
C ASP A 2 18.44 -4.61 2.47
N ALA A 3 17.31 -5.32 2.39
CA ALA A 3 16.14 -4.87 1.64
C ALA A 3 15.52 -3.58 2.22
N PRO A 4 15.33 -3.42 3.54
CA PRO A 4 14.86 -2.16 4.13
C PRO A 4 15.72 -0.96 3.74
N LYS A 5 17.05 -1.09 3.86
CA LYS A 5 17.99 -0.01 3.52
C LYS A 5 17.94 0.39 2.04
N HIS A 6 17.68 -0.57 1.15
CA HIS A 6 17.49 -0.27 -0.27
C HIS A 6 16.19 0.48 -0.53
N LEU A 7 15.10 0.13 0.16
CA LEU A 7 13.82 0.85 0.02
C LEU A 7 13.94 2.30 0.50
N GLU A 8 14.57 2.54 1.65
CA GLU A 8 14.84 3.90 2.15
C GLU A 8 15.59 4.74 1.10
N LYS A 9 16.64 4.17 0.50
CA LYS A 9 17.41 4.84 -0.55
C LYS A 9 16.59 5.15 -1.80
N LEU A 10 15.61 4.32 -2.16
CA LEU A 10 14.70 4.61 -3.28
C LEU A 10 13.78 5.78 -2.96
N VAL A 11 13.33 5.89 -1.71
CA VAL A 11 12.51 7.01 -1.24
C VAL A 11 13.34 8.30 -1.16
N GLU A 12 14.52 8.26 -0.55
CA GLU A 12 15.43 9.41 -0.43
C GLU A 12 15.82 9.98 -1.81
N LYS A 13 16.05 9.11 -2.79
CA LYS A 13 16.38 9.54 -4.15
C LYS A 13 15.15 9.99 -4.95
N GLY A 14 13.96 9.90 -4.38
CA GLY A 14 12.70 10.28 -5.01
C GLY A 14 12.30 9.36 -6.16
N TYR A 15 12.70 8.09 -6.12
CA TYR A 15 12.23 7.09 -7.09
C TYR A 15 10.92 6.44 -6.63
N ALA A 16 10.73 6.27 -5.33
CA ALA A 16 9.50 5.76 -4.75
C ALA A 16 8.99 6.69 -3.65
N ILE A 17 7.70 6.57 -3.32
CA ILE A 17 7.09 7.18 -2.14
C ILE A 17 6.41 6.10 -1.31
N ILE A 18 6.36 6.32 -0.01
CA ILE A 18 5.57 5.49 0.90
C ILE A 18 4.11 5.93 0.75
N GLU A 19 3.22 4.98 0.52
CA GLU A 19 1.81 5.24 0.37
C GLU A 19 1.15 5.65 1.70
N THR A 20 0.02 6.35 1.60
CA THR A 20 -0.82 6.66 2.76
C THR A 20 -1.47 5.38 3.32
N ALA A 21 -2.05 5.44 4.51
CA ALA A 21 -2.84 4.36 5.08
C ALA A 21 -4.04 4.02 4.17
N PHE A 22 -4.74 5.02 3.63
CA PHE A 22 -5.82 4.77 2.68
C PHE A 22 -5.36 4.10 1.39
N ASP A 23 -4.27 4.59 0.79
CA ASP A 23 -3.70 3.98 -0.42
C ASP A 23 -3.19 2.54 -0.14
N SER A 24 -2.76 2.27 1.10
CA SER A 24 -2.27 0.96 1.54
C SER A 24 -3.38 -0.04 1.89
N LEU A 25 -4.66 0.28 1.70
CA LEU A 25 -5.77 -0.61 2.07
C LEU A 25 -5.78 -1.93 1.31
N ASP A 26 -5.16 -2.00 0.13
CA ASP A 26 -5.07 -3.24 -0.66
C ASP A 26 -4.19 -4.31 0.00
N HIS A 27 -3.34 -3.91 0.95
CA HIS A 27 -2.57 -4.83 1.78
C HIS A 27 -3.37 -5.43 2.94
N LEU A 28 -4.59 -4.94 3.19
CA LEU A 28 -5.48 -5.47 4.22
C LEU A 28 -6.53 -6.39 3.62
N ASN A 29 -6.66 -7.58 4.20
CA ASN A 29 -7.79 -8.46 3.86
C ASN A 29 -9.12 -7.93 4.44
N SER A 30 -10.24 -8.43 3.91
CA SER A 30 -11.58 -8.02 4.32
C SER A 30 -11.83 -8.20 5.83
N THR A 31 -11.26 -9.23 6.46
CA THR A 31 -11.42 -9.47 7.90
C THR A 31 -10.76 -8.37 8.73
N MET A 32 -9.56 -7.94 8.36
CA MET A 32 -8.87 -6.83 9.04
C MET A 32 -9.63 -5.52 8.90
N LYS A 33 -10.10 -5.20 7.69
CA LYS A 33 -10.93 -4.01 7.42
C LYS A 33 -12.20 -4.01 8.29
N LYS A 34 -12.90 -5.15 8.38
CA LYS A 34 -14.07 -5.30 9.25
C LYS A 34 -13.71 -5.10 10.73
N ASN A 35 -12.59 -5.62 11.20
CA ASN A 35 -12.18 -5.45 12.60
C ASN A 35 -11.86 -3.99 12.94
N ILE A 36 -11.25 -3.25 12.03
CA ILE A 36 -11.01 -1.81 12.16
C ILE A 36 -12.36 -1.07 12.28
N LEU A 37 -13.28 -1.32 11.36
CA LEU A 37 -14.62 -0.71 11.36
C LEU A 37 -15.41 -1.03 12.65
N LYS A 38 -15.32 -2.27 13.15
CA LYS A 38 -15.93 -2.66 14.44
C LYS A 38 -15.40 -1.86 15.62
N LYS A 39 -14.10 -1.52 15.65
CA LYS A 39 -13.51 -0.70 16.73
C LYS A 39 -14.12 0.70 16.78
N LYS A 40 -14.58 1.23 15.64
CA LYS A 40 -15.32 2.51 15.55
C LYS A 40 -16.83 2.35 15.78
N GLY A 41 -17.32 1.13 15.98
CA GLY A 41 -18.74 0.85 16.23
C GLY A 41 -19.60 0.65 14.97
N VAL A 42 -19.00 0.50 13.79
CA VAL A 42 -19.75 0.29 12.54
C VAL A 42 -20.40 -1.10 12.55
N THR A 43 -21.69 -1.17 12.24
CA THR A 43 -22.49 -2.40 12.21
C THR A 43 -22.79 -2.84 10.77
N GLY A 44 -23.42 -4.01 10.57
CA GLY A 44 -23.82 -4.47 9.23
C GLY A 44 -22.70 -5.02 8.32
N LEU A 45 -21.50 -5.24 8.86
CA LEU A 45 -20.29 -5.59 8.09
C LEU A 45 -20.29 -6.98 7.43
N SER A 46 -21.20 -7.88 7.79
CA SER A 46 -21.22 -9.26 7.28
C SER A 46 -21.50 -9.34 5.79
N LYS A 47 -22.35 -8.44 5.27
CA LYS A 47 -22.79 -8.40 3.86
C LYS A 47 -21.96 -7.48 2.97
N MET A 48 -21.07 -6.65 3.54
CA MET A 48 -20.25 -5.68 2.81
C MET A 48 -19.21 -6.37 1.92
N LYS A 49 -19.10 -5.88 0.68
CA LYS A 49 -18.05 -6.24 -0.27
C LYS A 49 -16.77 -5.44 0.00
N ALA A 50 -15.67 -5.80 -0.66
CA ALA A 50 -14.38 -5.11 -0.49
C ALA A 50 -14.45 -3.60 -0.77
N ALA A 51 -15.16 -3.19 -1.82
CA ALA A 51 -15.38 -1.79 -2.15
C ALA A 51 -16.15 -1.05 -1.04
N ASP A 52 -17.21 -1.66 -0.52
CA ASP A 52 -18.02 -1.08 0.57
C ASP A 52 -17.18 -0.93 1.86
N LEU A 53 -16.30 -1.89 2.15
CA LEU A 53 -15.39 -1.80 3.31
C LEU A 53 -14.36 -0.68 3.13
N ASN A 54 -13.81 -0.49 1.94
CA ASN A 54 -12.90 0.61 1.66
C ASN A 54 -13.62 1.96 1.82
N GLN A 55 -14.82 2.09 1.25
CA GLN A 55 -15.62 3.31 1.37
C GLN A 55 -15.95 3.61 2.84
N ALA A 56 -16.41 2.61 3.59
CA ALA A 56 -16.71 2.79 5.02
C ALA A 56 -15.46 3.21 5.82
N LEU A 57 -14.26 2.75 5.44
CA LEU A 57 -13.03 3.21 6.08
C LEU A 57 -12.77 4.70 5.78
N HIS A 58 -12.98 5.15 4.55
CA HIS A 58 -12.88 6.57 4.19
C HIS A 58 -13.93 7.44 4.91
N ASP A 59 -15.14 6.94 5.08
CA ASP A 59 -16.24 7.71 5.68
C ASP A 59 -16.10 7.84 7.21
N HIS A 60 -15.49 6.85 7.87
CA HIS A 60 -15.47 6.77 9.34
C HIS A 60 -14.11 7.08 9.99
N PHE A 61 -13.03 7.18 9.21
CA PHE A 61 -11.70 7.43 9.72
C PHE A 61 -11.03 8.62 9.04
N SER A 62 -10.17 9.31 9.78
CA SER A 62 -9.15 10.16 9.20
C SER A 62 -7.90 9.34 8.85
N GLU A 63 -7.03 9.93 8.03
CA GLU A 63 -5.74 9.31 7.65
C GLU A 63 -4.90 8.96 8.88
N ASP A 64 -4.73 9.89 9.82
CA ASP A 64 -3.92 9.67 11.03
C ASP A 64 -4.52 8.57 11.94
N GLU A 65 -5.84 8.58 12.13
CA GLU A 65 -6.52 7.54 12.92
C GLU A 65 -6.32 6.17 12.29
N LEU A 66 -6.54 6.07 10.98
CA LEU A 66 -6.38 4.81 10.26
C LEU A 66 -4.92 4.35 10.26
N ALA A 67 -3.98 5.28 10.12
CA ALA A 67 -2.55 5.02 10.15
C ALA A 67 -2.09 4.45 11.49
N SER A 68 -2.75 4.81 12.60
CA SER A 68 -2.45 4.26 13.93
C SER A 68 -2.85 2.80 14.11
N LEU A 69 -3.80 2.30 13.29
CA LEU A 69 -4.38 0.96 13.46
C LEU A 69 -3.59 -0.14 12.76
N PHE A 70 -2.72 0.20 11.80
CA PHE A 70 -1.83 -0.75 11.15
C PHE A 70 -0.60 -0.03 10.59
N SER A 71 0.55 -0.71 10.60
CA SER A 71 1.84 -0.15 10.19
C SER A 71 2.27 -0.55 8.77
N ILE A 72 1.59 -1.50 8.13
CA ILE A 72 1.92 -1.94 6.77
C ILE A 72 1.65 -0.79 5.79
N ARG A 73 2.63 -0.47 4.95
CA ARG A 73 2.51 0.56 3.91
C ARG A 73 2.98 0.03 2.56
N GLY A 74 2.26 0.41 1.52
CA GLY A 74 2.68 0.18 0.15
C GLY A 74 3.76 1.18 -0.28
N TYR A 75 4.40 0.86 -1.40
CA TYR A 75 5.35 1.74 -2.06
C TYR A 75 4.88 1.96 -3.48
N LYS A 76 4.82 3.23 -3.88
CA LYS A 76 4.46 3.62 -5.23
C LYS A 76 5.65 4.25 -5.93
N LEU A 77 5.83 3.92 -7.20
CA LEU A 77 6.82 4.60 -8.03
C LEU A 77 6.39 6.04 -8.26
N THR A 78 7.35 6.95 -8.19
CA THR A 78 7.18 8.31 -8.67
C THR A 78 7.36 8.36 -10.19
N PRO A 79 6.98 9.45 -10.87
CA PRO A 79 7.29 9.63 -12.29
C PRO A 79 8.78 9.45 -12.61
N LYS A 80 9.67 9.87 -11.69
CA LYS A 80 11.12 9.68 -11.79
C LYS A 80 11.50 8.20 -11.70
N GLY A 81 10.87 7.45 -10.79
CA GLY A 81 11.03 6.01 -10.64
C GLY A 81 10.61 5.25 -11.89
N GLU A 82 9.43 5.58 -12.43
CA GLU A 82 8.92 4.98 -13.65
C GLU A 82 9.84 5.25 -14.85
N GLN A 83 10.32 6.48 -14.99
CA GLN A 83 11.25 6.83 -16.07
C GLN A 83 12.58 6.08 -15.94
N ALA A 84 13.13 5.99 -14.72
CA ALA A 84 14.37 5.25 -14.48
C ALA A 84 14.25 3.77 -14.86
N LEU A 85 13.10 3.14 -14.64
CA LEU A 85 12.87 1.76 -15.09
C LEU A 85 12.83 1.66 -16.62
N LYS A 86 12.17 2.60 -17.30
CA LYS A 86 12.11 2.65 -18.77
C LYS A 86 13.50 2.84 -19.38
N ASP A 87 14.30 3.77 -18.84
CA ASP A 87 15.65 4.08 -19.34
C ASP A 87 16.63 2.91 -19.13
N HIS A 88 16.35 2.04 -18.16
CA HIS A 88 17.19 0.90 -17.80
C HIS A 88 16.54 -0.47 -18.12
N GLN A 89 15.58 -0.50 -19.06
CA GLN A 89 14.83 -1.71 -19.44
C GLN A 89 15.75 -2.89 -19.81
N ALA A 90 16.87 -2.63 -20.50
CA ALA A 90 17.84 -3.65 -20.88
C ALA A 90 18.48 -4.39 -19.69
N ILE A 91 18.58 -3.76 -18.52
CA ILE A 91 19.09 -4.39 -17.29
C ILE A 91 17.99 -5.27 -16.67
N ILE A 92 16.75 -4.78 -16.67
CA ILE A 92 15.58 -5.51 -16.17
C ILE A 92 15.37 -6.80 -16.97
N ASP A 93 15.48 -6.74 -18.29
CA ASP A 93 15.28 -7.91 -19.16
C ASP A 93 16.38 -8.96 -19.05
N ARG A 94 17.60 -8.54 -18.70
CA ARG A 94 18.71 -9.46 -18.41
C ARG A 94 18.59 -10.13 -17.05
N HIS A 95 17.80 -9.57 -16.13
CA HIS A 95 17.60 -10.19 -14.83
C HIS A 95 16.81 -11.49 -15.01
N PRO A 96 17.29 -12.63 -14.46
CA PRO A 96 16.56 -13.89 -14.55
C PRO A 96 15.14 -13.71 -14.00
N LYS A 97 14.14 -13.89 -14.87
CA LYS A 97 12.72 -13.84 -14.51
C LYS A 97 12.37 -15.19 -13.89
N LYS A 98 11.71 -15.17 -12.74
CA LYS A 98 11.10 -16.40 -12.22
C LYS A 98 9.97 -16.77 -13.18
N ASN A 99 10.07 -17.93 -13.81
CA ASN A 99 8.92 -18.53 -14.49
C ASN A 99 7.88 -18.80 -13.40
N LEU A 100 6.73 -18.14 -13.51
CA LEU A 100 5.59 -18.34 -12.61
C LEU A 100 4.80 -19.57 -13.07
#